data_AF-A0A8X6G8R7-F1
#
_entry.id   AF-A0A8X6G8R7-F1
#
_cell.length_a   1.000
_cell.length_b   1.000
_cell.length_c   1.000
_cell.angle_alpha   90.00
_cell.angle_beta   90.00
_cell.angle_gamma   90.00
#
_symmetry.space_group_name_H-M   'P 1'
#
loop_
_entity.id
_entity.type
_entity.pdbx_description
1 polymer ?
#
loop_
_entity_poly.entity_id
_entity_poly.type
_entity_poly.pdbx_seq_one_letter_code
_entity_poly.pdbx_strand_id
1 'polypeptide(L)'
;MGYFSKDDFGEVCIKGANVFKGYFNNEKATQESIVDGWQHTGDIGMWLPNGSLKIIDRKKHLFKLSQGEYIAPEKIEAVYSDSKLVMQILVEGNPDQNYIVALVVPEPENLKSWLKTKGYKDSDDITQLLSNKEVRKNFLLELRKIGSLKDLTSLEQVK
;
A
#
# COMPACT_ATOMS: atom_id res chain seq x y z
N MET A 1 -20.75 5.50 -0.85
CA MET A 1 -19.36 4.99 -0.68
C MET A 1 -18.87 4.15 -1.86
N GLY A 2 -19.58 4.03 -2.98
CA GLY A 2 -19.03 3.44 -4.22
C GLY A 2 -18.77 1.93 -4.21
N TYR A 3 -18.82 1.27 -3.05
CA TYR A 3 -18.77 -0.18 -2.90
C TYR A 3 -20.15 -0.78 -3.15
N PHE A 4 -20.33 -1.49 -4.26
CA PHE A 4 -21.57 -2.18 -4.57
C PHE A 4 -21.34 -3.68 -4.51
N SER A 5 -22.30 -4.42 -3.95
CA SER A 5 -22.27 -5.89 -3.90
C SER A 5 -22.10 -6.54 -5.28
N LYS A 6 -22.45 -5.83 -6.36
CA LYS A 6 -22.29 -6.27 -7.75
C LYS A 6 -20.82 -6.46 -8.15
N ASP A 7 -19.89 -5.83 -7.44
CA ASP A 7 -18.47 -5.85 -7.76
C ASP A 7 -17.70 -6.88 -6.90
N ASP A 8 -18.39 -7.68 -6.09
CA ASP A 8 -17.84 -8.71 -5.19
C ASP A 8 -16.80 -8.22 -4.15
N PHE A 9 -16.67 -6.90 -3.97
CA PHE A 9 -15.83 -6.28 -2.94
C PHE A 9 -16.58 -5.23 -2.11
N GLY A 10 -16.20 -5.08 -0.83
CA GLY A 10 -16.82 -4.10 0.08
C GLY A 10 -16.29 -4.17 1.50
N GLU A 11 -16.82 -3.32 2.38
CA GLU A 11 -16.47 -3.36 3.81
C GLU A 11 -16.95 -4.66 4.46
N VAL A 12 -16.08 -5.30 5.22
CA VAL A 12 -16.40 -6.49 6.01
C VAL A 12 -17.15 -6.05 7.26
N CYS A 13 -18.40 -6.48 7.38
CA CYS A 13 -19.21 -6.26 8.57
C CYS A 13 -19.46 -7.58 9.29
N ILE A 14 -19.34 -7.58 10.62
CA ILE A 14 -19.51 -8.79 11.45
C ILE A 14 -20.63 -8.59 12.46
N LYS A 15 -21.36 -9.66 12.77
CA LYS A 15 -22.42 -9.69 13.79
C LYS A 15 -22.36 -11.02 14.52
N GLY A 16 -22.31 -10.97 15.84
CA GLY A 16 -22.18 -12.16 16.68
C GLY A 16 -21.78 -11.84 18.10
N ALA A 17 -21.65 -12.89 18.92
CA ALA A 17 -21.27 -12.77 20.33
C ALA A 17 -19.85 -12.21 20.56
N ASN A 18 -19.01 -12.22 19.52
CA ASN A 18 -17.67 -11.68 19.50
C ASN A 18 -17.61 -10.16 19.31
N VAL A 19 -18.72 -9.50 18.96
CA VAL A 19 -18.78 -8.04 18.79
C VAL A 19 -18.80 -7.38 20.17
N PHE A 20 -17.88 -6.43 20.38
CA PHE A 20 -17.79 -5.65 21.60
C PHE A 20 -19.03 -4.74 21.78
N LYS A 21 -19.33 -4.33 23.02
CA LYS A 21 -20.54 -3.53 23.33
C LYS A 21 -20.46 -2.08 22.89
N GLY A 22 -19.25 -1.56 22.69
CA GLY A 22 -18.99 -0.16 22.40
C GLY A 22 -17.68 0.34 23.02
N TYR A 23 -17.29 1.54 22.62
CA TYR A 23 -16.13 2.23 23.15
C TYR A 23 -16.44 2.87 24.51
N PHE A 24 -15.52 2.73 25.45
CA PHE A 24 -15.66 3.32 26.79
C PHE A 24 -15.80 4.85 26.70
N ASN A 25 -16.88 5.39 27.29
CA ASN A 25 -17.22 6.82 27.29
C ASN A 25 -17.23 7.49 25.90
N ASN A 26 -17.49 6.73 24.83
CA ASN A 26 -17.55 7.27 23.47
C ASN A 26 -18.72 6.67 22.70
N GLU A 27 -19.93 7.14 23.03
CA GLU A 27 -21.18 6.71 22.39
C GLU A 27 -21.19 7.04 20.90
N LYS A 28 -20.64 8.19 20.50
CA LYS A 28 -20.56 8.61 19.10
C LYS A 28 -19.75 7.60 18.27
N ALA A 29 -18.53 7.29 18.68
CA ALA A 29 -17.71 6.30 17.97
C ALA A 29 -18.34 4.90 17.98
N THR A 30 -19.10 4.57 19.04
CA THR A 30 -19.83 3.30 19.14
C THR A 30 -20.94 3.22 18.09
N GLN A 31 -21.76 4.26 17.97
CA GLN A 31 -22.83 4.34 16.98
C GLN A 31 -22.30 4.40 15.54
N GLU A 32 -21.13 5.00 15.33
CA GLU A 32 -20.46 4.99 14.02
C GLU A 32 -19.89 3.63 13.65
N SER A 33 -19.46 2.83 14.65
CA SER A 33 -18.81 1.53 14.42
C SER A 33 -19.75 0.34 14.48
N ILE A 34 -20.90 0.47 15.16
CA ILE A 34 -21.91 -0.58 15.30
C ILE A 34 -23.26 -0.02 14.84
N VAL A 35 -23.71 -0.47 13.66
CA VAL A 35 -24.96 -0.02 13.02
C VAL A 35 -25.88 -1.22 12.86
N ASP A 36 -27.11 -1.15 13.39
CA ASP A 36 -28.10 -2.24 13.35
C ASP A 36 -27.56 -3.60 13.88
N GLY A 37 -26.64 -3.52 14.85
CA GLY A 37 -25.95 -4.66 15.46
C GLY A 37 -24.85 -5.28 14.60
N TRP A 38 -24.49 -4.66 13.48
CA TRP A 38 -23.33 -5.00 12.66
C TRP A 38 -22.15 -4.12 13.02
N GLN A 39 -21.03 -4.73 13.38
CA GLN A 39 -19.77 -4.03 13.54
C GLN A 39 -19.12 -3.81 12.18
N HIS A 40 -18.91 -2.55 11.83
CA HIS A 40 -18.12 -2.11 10.69
C HIS A 40 -16.63 -2.19 11.06
N THR A 41 -15.92 -3.13 10.46
CA THR A 41 -14.49 -3.38 10.79
C THR A 41 -13.58 -2.28 10.23
N GLY A 42 -14.02 -1.58 9.18
CA GLY A 42 -13.18 -0.72 8.36
C GLY A 42 -12.23 -1.47 7.43
N ASP A 43 -12.30 -2.81 7.37
CA ASP A 43 -11.52 -3.63 6.45
C ASP A 43 -12.32 -3.88 5.17
N ILE A 44 -11.66 -3.81 4.03
CA ILE A 44 -12.25 -4.12 2.73
C ILE A 44 -11.91 -5.57 2.38
N GLY A 45 -12.94 -6.34 2.07
CA GLY A 45 -12.85 -7.73 1.65
C GLY A 45 -13.35 -7.93 0.24
N MET A 46 -12.88 -9.00 -0.39
CA MET A 46 -13.33 -9.49 -1.70
C MET A 46 -13.63 -10.97 -1.63
N TRP A 47 -14.78 -11.38 -2.17
CA TRP A 47 -15.12 -12.80 -2.29
C TRP A 47 -14.37 -13.45 -3.45
N LEU A 48 -13.75 -14.59 -3.17
CA LEU A 48 -13.08 -15.40 -4.20
C LEU A 48 -14.05 -16.45 -4.77
N PRO A 49 -13.83 -16.95 -6.01
CA PRO A 49 -14.68 -17.97 -6.63
C PRO A 49 -14.84 -19.27 -5.83
N ASN A 50 -13.89 -19.56 -4.92
CA ASN A 50 -13.93 -20.72 -4.04
C ASN A 50 -14.76 -20.48 -2.75
N GLY A 51 -15.43 -19.33 -2.62
CA GLY A 51 -16.24 -18.95 -1.45
C GLY A 51 -15.44 -18.41 -0.26
N SER A 52 -14.13 -18.21 -0.40
CA SER A 52 -13.30 -17.61 0.66
C SER A 52 -13.33 -16.08 0.61
N LEU A 53 -13.23 -15.43 1.76
CA LEU A 53 -13.09 -13.98 1.88
C LEU A 53 -11.61 -13.60 1.97
N LYS A 54 -11.13 -12.72 1.08
CA LYS A 54 -9.78 -12.16 1.13
C LYS A 54 -9.85 -10.72 1.62
N ILE A 55 -9.12 -10.38 2.68
CA ILE A 55 -8.91 -8.98 3.09
C ILE A 55 -7.90 -8.35 2.14
N ILE A 56 -8.25 -7.19 1.60
CA ILE A 56 -7.45 -6.52 0.56
C ILE A 56 -6.92 -5.15 0.97
N ASP A 57 -7.60 -4.43 1.89
CA ASP A 57 -7.11 -3.14 2.42
C ASP A 57 -7.98 -2.64 3.60
N ARG A 58 -7.67 -1.45 4.11
CA ARG A 58 -8.44 -0.61 5.02
C ARG A 58 -9.23 0.45 4.24
N LYS A 59 -10.50 0.62 4.59
CA LYS A 59 -11.44 1.60 4.01
C LYS A 59 -10.91 3.05 4.02
N LYS A 60 -10.07 3.40 4.98
CA LYS A 60 -9.46 4.74 5.12
C LYS A 60 -8.10 4.88 4.44
N HIS A 61 -7.47 3.79 4.00
CA HIS A 61 -6.16 3.81 3.35
C HIS A 61 -6.25 3.72 1.82
N LEU A 62 -7.37 3.22 1.28
CA LEU A 62 -7.65 3.32 -0.16
C LEU A 62 -7.76 4.79 -0.60
N PHE A 63 -7.00 5.15 -1.62
CA PHE A 63 -7.15 6.42 -2.32
C PHE A 63 -7.53 6.20 -3.77
N LYS A 64 -8.11 7.24 -4.38
CA LYS A 64 -8.60 7.23 -5.76
C LYS A 64 -7.71 8.14 -6.59
N LEU A 65 -7.25 7.67 -7.74
CA LEU A 65 -6.51 8.48 -8.71
C LEU A 65 -7.46 9.24 -9.65
N SER A 66 -6.95 10.22 -10.39
CA SER A 66 -7.77 11.12 -11.21
C SER A 66 -8.59 10.42 -12.31
N GLN A 67 -8.11 9.27 -12.79
CA GLN A 67 -8.80 8.44 -13.78
C GLN A 67 -9.95 7.60 -13.22
N GLY A 68 -10.14 7.55 -11.91
CA GLY A 68 -11.25 6.80 -11.32
C GLY A 68 -10.87 5.56 -10.51
N GLU A 69 -9.65 5.07 -10.70
CA GLU A 69 -9.17 3.80 -10.13
C GLU A 69 -8.83 3.94 -8.65
N TYR A 70 -9.22 2.93 -7.86
CA TYR A 70 -8.88 2.82 -6.46
C TYR A 70 -7.57 2.05 -6.32
N ILE A 71 -6.65 2.59 -5.51
CA ILE A 71 -5.35 2.00 -5.25
C ILE A 71 -5.26 1.59 -3.80
N ALA A 72 -4.75 0.37 -3.61
CA ALA A 72 -4.43 -0.20 -2.33
C ALA A 72 -2.93 -0.04 -2.00
N PRO A 73 -2.52 0.98 -1.24
CA PRO A 73 -1.10 1.24 -0.97
C PRO A 73 -0.43 0.06 -0.24
N GLU A 74 -1.11 -0.57 0.73
CA GLU A 74 -0.55 -1.67 1.52
C GLU A 74 -0.12 -2.86 0.65
N LYS A 75 -0.88 -3.16 -0.42
CA LYS A 75 -0.51 -4.19 -1.41
C LYS A 75 0.81 -3.84 -2.10
N ILE A 76 0.97 -2.58 -2.51
CA ILE A 76 2.12 -2.10 -3.27
C ILE A 76 3.36 -2.02 -2.37
N GLU A 77 3.18 -1.51 -1.16
CA GLU A 77 4.21 -1.46 -0.12
C GLU A 77 4.72 -2.85 0.23
N ALA A 78 3.83 -3.82 0.41
CA ALA A 78 4.20 -5.21 0.65
C ALA A 78 5.06 -5.79 -0.49
N VAL A 79 4.68 -5.54 -1.75
CA VAL A 79 5.46 -5.99 -2.92
C VAL A 79 6.85 -5.38 -2.96
N TYR A 80 6.98 -4.07 -2.72
CA TYR A 80 8.28 -3.41 -2.76
C TYR A 80 9.13 -3.69 -1.52
N SER A 81 8.52 -4.06 -0.39
CA SER A 81 9.22 -4.46 0.85
C SER A 81 9.93 -5.82 0.70
N ASP A 82 9.57 -6.64 -0.29
CA ASP A 82 10.33 -7.85 -0.66
C ASP A 82 11.72 -7.51 -1.25
N SER A 83 11.98 -6.25 -1.63
CA SER A 83 13.26 -5.81 -2.15
C SER A 83 14.32 -5.73 -1.05
N LYS A 84 15.47 -6.39 -1.25
CA LYS A 84 16.64 -6.23 -0.36
C LYS A 84 17.16 -4.78 -0.28
N LEU A 85 16.82 -3.94 -1.26
CA LEU A 85 17.25 -2.54 -1.29
C LEU A 85 16.37 -1.63 -0.44
N VAL A 86 15.20 -2.08 0.00
CA VAL A 86 14.21 -1.28 0.72
C VAL A 86 14.21 -1.68 2.19
N MET A 87 14.45 -0.71 3.08
CA MET A 87 14.28 -0.89 4.52
C MET A 87 12.85 -0.50 4.93
N GLN A 88 12.32 0.61 4.39
CA GLN A 88 10.95 1.05 4.60
C GLN A 88 10.41 1.71 3.34
N ILE A 89 9.10 1.59 3.10
CA ILE A 89 8.41 2.26 2.01
C ILE A 89 7.04 2.74 2.46
N LEU A 90 6.66 3.91 1.99
CA LEU A 90 5.32 4.48 2.11
C LEU A 90 4.85 4.89 0.72
N VAL A 91 3.70 4.40 0.28
CA VAL A 91 3.09 4.72 -1.00
C VAL A 91 1.97 5.73 -0.80
N GLU A 92 1.98 6.79 -1.61
CA GLU A 92 0.99 7.86 -1.55
C GLU A 92 0.48 8.20 -2.95
N GLY A 93 -0.78 8.61 -3.06
CA GLY A 93 -1.38 9.06 -4.30
C GLY A 93 -2.23 10.30 -4.09
N ASN A 94 -2.19 11.20 -5.07
CA ASN A 94 -3.01 12.40 -5.07
C ASN A 94 -4.22 12.19 -6.01
N PRO A 95 -5.45 12.51 -5.59
CA PRO A 95 -6.64 12.42 -6.43
C PRO A 95 -6.60 13.20 -7.74
N ASP A 96 -5.76 14.23 -7.85
CA ASP A 96 -5.57 15.02 -9.07
C ASP A 96 -4.52 14.42 -10.01
N GLN A 97 -3.79 13.39 -9.57
CA GLN A 97 -2.72 12.75 -10.33
C GLN A 97 -3.15 11.37 -10.83
N ASN A 98 -2.59 10.96 -11.97
CA ASN A 98 -2.81 9.64 -12.56
C ASN A 98 -1.70 8.63 -12.23
N TYR A 99 -0.94 8.90 -11.19
CA TYR A 99 0.18 8.09 -10.75
C TYR A 99 0.35 8.17 -9.23
N ILE A 100 1.05 7.18 -8.70
CA ILE A 100 1.46 7.11 -7.31
C ILE A 100 2.95 7.45 -7.17
N VAL A 101 3.32 7.91 -5.99
CA VAL A 101 4.69 8.14 -5.58
C VAL A 101 4.99 7.32 -4.34
N ALA A 102 6.28 7.14 -4.04
CA ALA A 102 6.68 6.49 -2.80
C ALA A 102 7.82 7.24 -2.11
N LEU A 103 7.74 7.29 -0.78
CA LEU A 103 8.85 7.63 0.07
C LEU A 103 9.56 6.33 0.45
N VAL A 104 10.83 6.21 0.06
CA VAL A 104 11.62 4.99 0.29
C VAL A 104 12.79 5.30 1.19
N VAL A 105 12.94 4.53 2.26
CA VAL A 105 14.15 4.46 3.06
C VAL A 105 14.93 3.23 2.59
N PRO A 106 16.06 3.40 1.89
CA PRO A 106 16.83 2.28 1.40
C PRO A 106 17.60 1.59 2.52
N GLU A 107 17.90 0.31 2.33
CA GLU A 107 18.76 -0.44 3.23
C GLU A 107 20.24 -0.08 2.99
N PRO A 108 20.95 0.56 3.95
CA PRO A 108 22.29 1.10 3.75
C PRO A 108 23.31 0.12 3.15
N GLU A 109 23.41 -1.09 3.69
CA GLU A 109 24.48 -2.02 3.31
C GLU A 109 24.20 -2.70 1.96
N ASN A 110 22.94 -3.02 1.71
CA ASN A 110 22.51 -3.56 0.42
C ASN A 110 22.59 -2.50 -0.68
N LEU A 111 22.25 -1.23 -0.38
CA LEU A 111 22.37 -0.12 -1.31
C LEU A 111 23.83 0.10 -1.72
N LYS A 112 24.76 0.18 -0.75
CA LYS A 112 26.20 0.33 -1.03
C LYS A 112 26.71 -0.81 -1.90
N SER A 113 26.37 -2.05 -1.55
CA SER A 113 26.77 -3.24 -2.31
C SER A 113 26.24 -3.20 -3.73
N TRP A 114 24.96 -2.85 -3.91
CA TRP A 114 24.32 -2.74 -5.22
C TRP A 114 24.95 -1.62 -6.06
N LEU A 115 25.24 -0.45 -5.48
CA LEU A 115 25.89 0.66 -6.17
C LEU A 115 27.31 0.30 -6.66
N LYS A 116 28.07 -0.47 -5.88
CA LYS A 116 29.38 -1.01 -6.30
C LYS A 116 29.25 -1.87 -7.56
N THR A 117 28.23 -2.74 -7.63
CA THR A 117 27.99 -3.56 -8.84
C THR A 117 27.63 -2.74 -10.08
N LYS A 118 27.19 -1.49 -9.90
CA LYS A 118 26.88 -0.54 -10.98
C LYS A 118 28.05 0.38 -11.33
N GLY A 119 29.20 0.22 -10.68
CA GLY A 119 30.40 1.01 -10.94
C GLY A 119 30.44 2.37 -10.24
N TYR A 120 29.55 2.63 -9.28
CA TYR A 120 29.65 3.84 -8.45
C TYR A 120 30.79 3.70 -7.44
N LYS A 121 31.50 4.81 -7.20
CA LYS A 121 32.56 4.86 -6.19
C LYS A 121 31.97 4.63 -4.80
N ASP A 122 32.74 3.95 -3.96
CA ASP A 122 32.41 3.82 -2.55
C ASP A 122 32.37 5.21 -1.91
N SER A 123 31.31 5.49 -1.17
CA SER A 123 31.14 6.71 -0.39
C SER A 123 30.54 6.30 0.94
N ASP A 124 31.14 6.76 2.04
CA ASP A 124 30.59 6.58 3.37
C ASP A 124 29.31 7.41 3.56
N ASP A 125 29.14 8.48 2.78
CA ASP A 125 27.93 9.31 2.78
C ASP A 125 26.91 8.83 1.74
N ILE A 126 25.92 8.08 2.23
CA ILE A 126 24.76 7.61 1.47
C ILE A 126 23.91 8.79 0.98
N THR A 127 23.84 9.89 1.72
CA THR A 127 23.01 11.06 1.39
C THR A 127 23.49 11.69 0.08
N GLN A 128 24.81 11.78 -0.10
CA GLN A 128 25.41 12.27 -1.33
C GLN A 128 25.09 11.35 -2.52
N LEU A 129 25.15 10.03 -2.32
CA LEU A 129 24.81 9.05 -3.35
C LEU A 129 23.32 9.15 -3.76
N LEU A 130 22.42 9.28 -2.80
CA LEU A 130 20.97 9.42 -3.04
C LEU A 130 20.61 10.78 -3.67
N SER A 131 21.44 11.81 -3.48
CA SER A 131 21.26 13.10 -4.15
C SER A 131 21.49 13.00 -5.66
N ASN A 132 22.25 12.00 -6.13
CA ASN A 132 22.49 11.78 -7.56
C ASN A 132 21.19 11.34 -8.28
N LYS A 133 20.81 12.10 -9.31
CA LYS A 133 19.61 11.81 -10.13
C LYS A 133 19.69 10.46 -10.83
N GLU A 134 20.87 10.04 -11.27
CA GLU A 134 21.06 8.78 -11.98
C GLU A 134 20.92 7.57 -11.04
N VAL A 135 21.43 7.70 -9.80
CA VAL A 135 21.23 6.69 -8.74
C VAL A 135 19.74 6.51 -8.46
N ARG A 136 19.01 7.62 -8.24
CA ARG A 136 17.55 7.57 -8.01
C ARG A 136 16.80 6.95 -9.20
N LYS A 137 17.18 7.30 -10.43
CA LYS A 137 16.58 6.72 -11.65
C LYS A 137 16.81 5.20 -11.71
N ASN A 138 18.04 4.74 -11.48
CA ASN A 138 18.36 3.32 -11.49
C ASN A 138 17.66 2.56 -10.36
N PHE A 139 17.55 3.17 -9.17
CA PHE A 139 16.85 2.60 -8.03
C PHE A 139 15.35 2.43 -8.34
N LEU A 140 14.72 3.47 -8.91
CA LEU A 140 13.32 3.40 -9.36
C LEU A 140 13.11 2.29 -10.40
N LEU A 141 14.02 2.16 -11.38
CA LEU A 141 13.93 1.09 -12.36
C LEU A 141 14.03 -0.30 -11.71
N GLU A 142 14.82 -0.45 -10.66
CA GLU A 142 14.93 -1.71 -9.93
C GLU A 142 13.64 -2.04 -9.18
N LEU A 143 13.03 -1.06 -8.50
CA LEU A 143 11.71 -1.24 -7.89
C LEU A 143 10.66 -1.63 -8.92
N ARG A 144 10.62 -0.95 -10.07
CA ARG A 144 9.63 -1.25 -11.11
C ARG A 144 9.76 -2.65 -11.71
N LYS A 145 10.98 -3.21 -11.76
CA LYS A 145 11.18 -4.63 -12.13
C LYS A 145 10.51 -5.55 -11.11
N ILE A 146 10.73 -5.32 -9.82
CA ILE A 146 10.10 -6.12 -8.75
C ILE A 146 8.58 -6.04 -8.84
N GLY A 147 8.03 -4.83 -9.00
CA GLY A 147 6.60 -4.64 -9.19
C GLY A 147 6.06 -5.41 -10.39
N SER A 148 6.78 -5.38 -11.52
CA SER A 148 6.36 -6.09 -12.74
C SER A 148 6.43 -7.62 -12.58
N LEU A 149 7.41 -8.12 -11.83
CA LEU A 149 7.54 -9.56 -11.50
C LEU A 149 6.47 -10.07 -10.53
N LYS A 150 5.86 -9.16 -9.77
CA LYS A 150 4.85 -9.44 -8.72
C LYS A 150 3.46 -8.96 -9.14
N ASP A 151 3.22 -8.85 -10.44
CA ASP A 151 1.92 -8.52 -11.06
C ASP A 151 1.31 -7.17 -10.62
N LEU A 152 2.14 -6.17 -10.29
CA LEU A 152 1.65 -4.80 -10.15
C LEU A 152 1.33 -4.21 -11.53
N THR A 153 0.11 -3.72 -11.68
CA THR A 153 -0.36 -3.07 -12.91
C THR A 153 0.39 -1.76 -13.18
N SER A 154 0.24 -1.20 -14.39
CA SER A 154 0.88 0.07 -14.75
C SER A 154 0.52 1.24 -13.84
N LEU A 155 -0.65 1.22 -13.20
CA LEU A 155 -1.12 2.25 -12.26
C LEU A 155 -0.59 2.04 -10.84
N GLU A 156 -0.26 0.80 -10.49
CA GLU A 156 0.30 0.42 -9.19
C GLU A 156 1.85 0.53 -9.17
N GLN A 157 2.44 1.08 -10.23
CA GLN A 157 3.89 1.26 -10.33
C GLN A 157 4.28 2.68 -9.92
N VAL A 158 5.19 2.80 -8.96
CA VAL A 158 5.70 4.09 -8.48
C VAL A 158 6.44 4.85 -9.59
N LYS A 159 6.29 6.19 -9.60
CA LYS A 159 6.97 7.11 -10.51
C LYS A 159 7.99 7.99 -9.82
#